data_AF-A0A2N2CEN5-F1
#
_entry.id   AF-A0A2N2CEN5-F1
#
_cell.length_a   1.000
_cell.length_b   1.000
_cell.length_c   1.000
_cell.angle_alpha   90.00
_cell.angle_beta   90.00
_cell.angle_gamma   90.00
#
_symmetry.space_group_name_H-M   'P 1'
#
loop_
_entity.id
_entity.type
_entity.pdbx_description
1 polymer ?
#
loop_
_entity_poly.entity_id
_entity_poly.type
_entity_poly.pdbx_seq_one_letter_code
_entity_poly.pdbx_strand_id
1 'polypeptide(L)'
;MKNMPDKVNRVASVIGNWGLKLVAFFLMLILGAYGILLLTGDDPPKNAGEIVSISQMASTKSLTEDKRNLIKDFEAYLEEVRVMAKAHGGVLKEDEAQMVLEVFDHLTSSWELTEEEKNDPWLRYVLGMCREGVSLAGKDMRELALLDYEFAAQKGVPQGKIAYENLKKQIEDKESTNESSQEISQGIKRISIEAIDKELEICMNQNQDTQGTISCINEAIEKWDLEVMRVYDLLIDTSPEDVKKALKDAQESWEIYREKQYSILGEVYFDIYNSLDGGTMWLIAQAESEMKIPRQRAINLDYFVNEIQLGMPSFPEFYPEKETEDHQTANLGVKNNYFAIGKALNKKEKAVAAYEAYCIFRDKEVFFMAVLYGKTKDEGFILHNCMVLNKDHIKMLEGIMSDMEQGEIIIPD
;
A
#
# COMPACT_ATOMS: atom_id res chain seq x y z
N MET A 1 28.00 19.82 -5.31
CA MET A 1 28.78 18.72 -5.91
C MET A 1 30.31 18.88 -5.89
N LYS A 2 30.92 20.08 -5.90
CA LYS A 2 32.41 20.22 -5.91
C LYS A 2 33.18 19.88 -4.61
N ASN A 3 32.50 19.61 -3.48
CA ASN A 3 33.15 19.41 -2.17
C ASN A 3 32.98 17.99 -1.60
N MET A 4 32.50 17.03 -2.40
CA MET A 4 32.25 15.65 -1.97
C MET A 4 33.52 14.87 -1.56
N PRO A 5 34.66 15.01 -2.27
CA PRO A 5 35.90 14.27 -1.93
C PRO A 5 36.47 14.61 -0.54
N ASP A 6 36.30 15.85 -0.08
CA ASP A 6 36.83 16.33 1.21
C ASP A 6 36.01 15.86 2.44
N LYS A 7 34.73 15.52 2.23
CA LYS A 7 33.88 14.93 3.27
C LYS A 7 34.18 13.45 3.42
N VAL A 8 34.37 12.76 2.30
CA VAL A 8 34.67 11.33 2.21
C VAL A 8 36.01 10.98 2.88
N ASN A 9 37.07 11.76 2.65
CA ASN A 9 38.38 11.55 3.29
C ASN A 9 38.38 11.76 4.82
N ARG A 10 37.39 12.49 5.35
CA ARG A 10 37.24 12.75 6.80
C ARG A 10 36.57 11.59 7.53
N VAL A 11 35.78 10.78 6.82
CA VAL A 11 35.10 9.58 7.32
C VAL A 11 36.08 8.42 7.55
N ALA A 12 37.08 8.28 6.66
CA ALA A 12 38.01 7.17 6.69
C ALA A 12 38.98 7.15 7.89
N SER A 13 39.24 8.29 8.55
CA SER A 13 40.29 8.39 9.59
C SER A 13 39.84 8.09 11.03
N VAL A 14 38.56 7.75 11.26
CA VAL A 14 37.96 7.70 12.62
C VAL A 14 37.65 6.27 13.10
N ILE A 15 37.80 5.25 12.24
CA ILE A 15 37.32 3.89 12.52
C ILE A 15 38.40 3.08 13.25
N GLY A 16 38.42 3.19 14.57
CA GLY A 16 39.14 2.31 15.49
C GLY A 16 38.18 1.46 16.34
N ASN A 17 38.65 0.26 16.68
CA ASN A 17 37.96 -0.90 17.26
C ASN A 17 36.78 -0.60 18.23
N TRP A 18 35.68 -1.35 18.05
CA TRP A 18 34.37 -1.28 18.71
C TRP A 18 33.34 -0.34 18.07
N GLY A 19 32.63 -0.89 17.09
CA GLY A 19 31.47 -0.27 16.43
C GLY A 19 30.80 -1.09 15.32
N LEU A 20 31.35 -2.25 14.93
CA LEU A 20 30.91 -2.93 13.71
C LEU A 20 29.56 -3.64 13.82
N LYS A 21 29.30 -4.34 14.93
CA LYS A 21 27.99 -4.98 15.18
C LYS A 21 26.85 -3.97 15.30
N LEU A 22 27.15 -2.77 15.80
CA LEU A 22 26.17 -1.70 15.92
C LEU A 22 25.90 -1.05 14.56
N VAL A 23 26.94 -0.73 13.79
CA VAL A 23 26.80 -0.14 12.44
C VAL A 23 26.15 -1.11 11.46
N ALA A 24 26.48 -2.41 11.51
CA ALA A 24 25.81 -3.43 10.69
C ALA A 24 24.34 -3.64 11.10
N PHE A 25 24.02 -3.57 12.40
CA PHE A 25 22.64 -3.61 12.89
C PHE A 25 21.84 -2.37 12.47
N PHE A 26 22.46 -1.19 12.48
CA PHE A 26 21.83 0.05 12.01
C PHE A 26 21.68 0.09 10.48
N LEU A 27 22.64 -0.42 9.71
CA LEU A 27 22.51 -0.59 8.26
C LEU A 27 21.41 -1.58 7.88
N MET A 28 21.21 -2.65 8.67
CA MET A 28 20.07 -3.57 8.48
C MET A 28 18.71 -2.94 8.81
N LEU A 29 18.61 -2.10 9.84
CA LEU A 29 17.36 -1.40 10.14
C LEU A 29 17.03 -0.38 9.05
N ILE A 30 18.06 0.31 8.53
CA ILE A 30 17.90 1.32 7.49
C ILE A 30 17.59 0.66 6.15
N LEU A 31 18.34 -0.37 5.72
CA LEU A 31 18.12 -1.04 4.43
C LEU A 31 17.00 -2.08 4.46
N GLY A 32 16.65 -2.62 5.63
CA GLY A 32 15.42 -3.39 5.80
C GLY A 32 14.18 -2.49 5.72
N ALA A 33 14.22 -1.31 6.36
CA ALA A 33 13.14 -0.33 6.24
C ALA A 33 13.09 0.31 4.84
N TYR A 34 14.24 0.55 4.20
CA TYR A 34 14.31 1.11 2.84
C TYR A 34 14.08 0.08 1.73
N GLY A 35 14.50 -1.17 1.92
CA GLY A 35 14.18 -2.27 1.01
C GLY A 35 12.68 -2.55 1.02
N ILE A 36 12.04 -2.47 2.19
CA ILE A 36 10.58 -2.48 2.28
C ILE A 36 10.00 -1.22 1.60
N LEU A 37 10.49 -0.01 1.90
CA LEU A 37 10.00 1.23 1.26
C LEU A 37 10.14 1.25 -0.28
N LEU A 38 11.22 0.70 -0.83
CA LEU A 38 11.50 0.64 -2.27
C LEU A 38 10.73 -0.49 -2.97
N LEU A 39 10.34 -1.54 -2.23
CA LEU A 39 9.53 -2.64 -2.74
C LEU A 39 8.02 -2.43 -2.56
N THR A 40 7.59 -1.59 -1.61
CA THR A 40 6.17 -1.44 -1.25
C THR A 40 5.60 -0.04 -1.50
N GLY A 41 6.39 0.98 -1.84
CA GLY A 41 5.88 2.31 -2.17
C GLY A 41 5.21 3.11 -1.04
N ASP A 42 5.00 2.50 0.14
CA ASP A 42 4.26 3.08 1.26
C ASP A 42 5.16 3.62 2.40
N ASP A 43 4.62 4.59 3.14
CA ASP A 43 5.20 5.10 4.39
C ASP A 43 5.33 4.00 5.48
N PRO A 44 6.32 4.08 6.39
CA PRO A 44 6.59 3.00 7.35
C PRO A 44 5.44 2.79 8.36
N PRO A 45 5.28 1.55 8.90
CA PRO A 45 4.09 1.16 9.66
C PRO A 45 3.93 1.93 10.98
N LYS A 46 2.72 2.46 11.21
CA LYS A 46 2.31 3.32 12.34
C LYS A 46 2.31 2.65 13.73
N ASN A 47 2.67 1.37 13.86
CA ASN A 47 2.71 0.63 15.13
C ASN A 47 4.12 0.13 15.53
N ALA A 48 5.19 0.66 14.93
CA ALA A 48 6.49 0.63 15.59
C ALA A 48 6.44 1.66 16.73
N GLY A 49 6.21 1.18 17.96
CA GLY A 49 6.31 2.02 19.15
C GLY A 49 7.62 2.81 19.12
N GLU A 50 7.49 4.14 19.05
CA GLU A 50 8.56 5.12 18.95
C GLU A 50 9.69 4.74 17.97
N ILE A 51 9.52 5.05 16.67
CA ILE A 51 10.68 5.42 15.85
C ILE A 51 11.17 6.76 16.41
N VAL A 52 11.94 6.67 17.49
CA VAL A 52 12.75 7.74 18.02
C VAL A 52 13.64 8.21 16.86
N SER A 53 13.59 9.49 16.50
CA SER A 53 14.50 9.99 15.46
C SER A 53 15.94 9.60 15.83
N ILE A 54 16.77 9.28 14.84
CA ILE A 54 18.18 8.91 15.07
C ILE A 54 18.88 10.00 15.92
N SER A 55 18.48 11.26 15.78
CA SER A 55 18.91 12.39 16.62
C SER A 55 18.50 12.28 18.10
N GLN A 56 17.32 11.73 18.40
CA GLN A 56 16.84 11.47 19.75
C GLN A 56 17.48 10.21 20.36
N MET A 57 17.81 9.17 19.58
CA MET A 57 18.57 8.02 20.08
C MET A 57 20.03 8.38 20.36
N ALA A 58 20.63 9.27 19.57
CA ALA A 58 21.98 9.79 19.79
C ALA A 58 22.14 10.64 21.08
N SER A 59 21.03 10.99 21.73
CA SER A 59 20.99 11.69 23.01
C SER A 59 21.10 10.76 24.24
N THR A 60 20.96 9.44 24.03
CA THR A 60 21.20 8.44 25.08
C THR A 60 22.70 8.10 25.17
N LYS A 61 23.21 7.98 26.40
CA LYS A 61 24.65 8.02 26.73
C LYS A 61 25.57 7.17 25.82
N SER A 62 26.73 7.77 25.50
CA SER A 62 28.00 7.20 25.01
C SER A 62 28.28 7.16 23.49
N LEU A 63 27.81 8.12 22.71
CA LEU A 63 28.40 8.41 21.39
C LEU A 63 29.41 9.56 21.49
N THR A 64 30.57 9.40 20.85
CA THR A 64 31.54 10.48 20.66
C THR A 64 31.01 11.48 19.62
N GLU A 65 31.49 12.72 19.65
CA GLU A 65 31.05 13.77 18.72
C GLU A 65 31.29 13.38 17.25
N ASP A 66 32.42 12.72 16.97
CA ASP A 66 32.74 12.26 15.62
C ASP A 66 31.73 11.22 15.10
N LYS A 67 31.23 10.33 15.99
CA LYS A 67 30.20 9.35 15.63
C LYS A 67 28.85 10.01 15.35
N ARG A 68 28.51 11.07 16.10
CA ARG A 68 27.30 11.87 15.81
C ARG A 68 27.40 12.60 14.48
N ASN A 69 28.58 13.09 14.13
CA ASN A 69 28.80 13.79 12.87
C ASN A 69 28.76 12.83 11.67
N LEU A 70 29.32 11.63 11.80
CA LEU A 70 29.25 10.61 10.75
C LEU A 70 27.81 10.17 10.45
N ILE A 71 26.99 9.97 11.49
CA ILE A 71 25.57 9.64 11.34
C ILE A 71 24.84 10.76 10.59
N LYS A 72 25.08 12.03 10.97
CA LYS A 72 24.49 13.19 10.29
C LYS A 72 24.89 13.30 8.82
N ASP A 73 26.15 13.02 8.50
CA ASP A 73 26.64 13.05 7.12
C ASP A 73 26.02 11.92 6.27
N PHE A 74 25.81 10.74 6.86
CA PHE A 74 25.15 9.62 6.18
C PHE A 74 23.65 9.86 6.00
N GLU A 75 22.97 10.42 7.00
CA GLU A 75 21.56 10.86 6.88
C GLU A 75 21.38 11.88 5.76
N ALA A 76 22.27 12.87 5.68
CA ALA A 76 22.24 13.88 4.62
C ALA A 76 22.40 13.24 3.23
N TYR A 77 23.27 12.23 3.10
CA TYR A 77 23.46 11.49 1.86
C TYR A 77 22.21 10.65 1.46
N LEU A 78 21.60 9.93 2.41
CA LEU A 78 20.38 9.17 2.13
C LEU A 78 19.21 10.07 1.71
N GLU A 79 19.09 11.25 2.30
CA GLU A 79 18.07 12.22 1.91
C GLU A 79 18.31 12.76 0.50
N GLU A 80 19.56 13.00 0.10
CA GLU A 80 19.90 13.36 -1.29
C GLU A 80 19.48 12.24 -2.27
N VAL A 81 19.76 10.98 -1.95
CA VAL A 81 19.35 9.82 -2.78
C VAL A 81 17.83 9.71 -2.85
N ARG A 82 17.12 9.93 -1.74
CA ARG A 82 15.64 9.91 -1.69
C ARG A 82 15.04 11.01 -2.58
N VAL A 83 15.59 12.22 -2.53
CA VAL A 83 15.15 13.34 -3.38
C VAL A 83 15.38 13.01 -4.86
N MET A 84 16.52 12.40 -5.21
CA MET A 84 16.82 11.96 -6.58
C MET A 84 15.82 10.90 -7.07
N ALA A 85 15.57 9.85 -6.28
CA ALA A 85 14.61 8.80 -6.64
C ALA A 85 13.18 9.35 -6.81
N LYS A 86 12.74 10.26 -5.92
CA LYS A 86 11.41 10.88 -6.01
C LYS A 86 11.24 11.75 -7.25
N ALA A 87 12.31 12.45 -7.68
CA ALA A 87 12.30 13.23 -8.92
C ALA A 87 12.18 12.35 -10.18
N HIS A 88 12.43 11.04 -10.05
CA HIS A 88 12.39 10.06 -11.12
C HIS A 88 11.28 9.01 -10.95
N GLY A 89 10.21 9.35 -10.21
CA GLY A 89 9.05 8.47 -10.07
C GLY A 89 9.32 7.21 -9.25
N GLY A 90 10.31 7.25 -8.37
CA GLY A 90 10.66 6.14 -7.48
C GLY A 90 11.80 5.24 -7.97
N VAL A 91 12.36 5.50 -9.16
CA VAL A 91 13.43 4.67 -9.76
C VAL A 91 14.66 5.52 -10.04
N LEU A 92 15.86 5.07 -9.64
CA LEU A 92 17.12 5.74 -9.96
C LEU A 92 17.54 5.40 -11.40
N LYS A 93 18.15 6.34 -12.11
CA LYS A 93 18.78 6.04 -13.40
C LYS A 93 20.03 5.18 -13.21
N GLU A 94 20.44 4.47 -14.25
CA GLU A 94 21.58 3.55 -14.21
C GLU A 94 22.89 4.24 -13.77
N ASP A 95 23.15 5.46 -14.24
CA ASP A 95 24.32 6.26 -13.85
C ASP A 95 24.24 6.76 -12.40
N GLU A 96 23.04 7.06 -11.90
CA GLU A 96 22.80 7.46 -10.52
C GLU A 96 22.93 6.28 -9.55
N ALA A 97 22.38 5.10 -9.91
CA ALA A 97 22.54 3.87 -9.16
C ALA A 97 24.02 3.45 -9.09
N GLN A 98 24.74 3.56 -10.21
CA GLN A 98 26.18 3.30 -10.26
C GLN A 98 26.97 4.27 -9.37
N MET A 99 26.61 5.55 -9.32
CA MET A 99 27.22 6.51 -8.39
C MET A 99 26.97 6.14 -6.92
N VAL A 100 25.77 5.66 -6.59
CA VAL A 100 25.45 5.19 -5.23
C VAL A 100 26.29 3.95 -4.86
N LEU A 101 26.45 3.01 -5.78
CA LEU A 101 27.31 1.84 -5.60
C LEU A 101 28.78 2.22 -5.40
N GLU A 102 29.30 3.19 -6.15
CA GLU A 102 30.68 3.66 -6.01
C GLU A 102 30.93 4.34 -4.65
N VAL A 103 29.97 5.12 -4.16
CA VAL A 103 30.04 5.71 -2.81
C VAL A 103 29.96 4.61 -1.74
N PHE A 104 29.09 3.62 -1.91
CA PHE A 104 28.99 2.48 -1.00
C PHE A 104 30.28 1.64 -0.97
N ASP A 105 30.84 1.29 -2.12
CA ASP A 105 32.09 0.56 -2.26
C ASP A 105 33.26 1.38 -1.67
N HIS A 106 33.29 2.69 -1.88
CA HIS A 106 34.30 3.56 -1.29
C HIS A 106 34.20 3.60 0.25
N LEU A 107 33.00 3.81 0.79
CA LEU A 107 32.75 3.83 2.24
C LEU A 107 33.13 2.49 2.88
N THR A 108 32.73 1.37 2.29
CA THR A 108 33.04 0.03 2.81
C THR A 108 34.52 -0.34 2.65
N SER A 109 35.19 0.10 1.58
CA SER A 109 36.64 -0.11 1.40
C SER A 109 37.50 0.66 2.40
N SER A 110 36.97 1.78 2.93
CA SER A 110 37.64 2.57 3.97
C SER A 110 37.52 1.98 5.38
N TRP A 111 36.76 0.89 5.55
CA TRP A 111 36.65 0.21 6.83
C TRP A 111 37.86 -0.70 7.03
N GLU A 112 38.67 -0.41 8.05
CA GLU A 112 39.74 -1.31 8.49
C GLU A 112 39.14 -2.52 9.21
N LEU A 113 38.55 -3.44 8.43
CA LEU A 113 38.02 -4.71 8.94
C LEU A 113 39.17 -5.65 9.30
N THR A 114 39.07 -6.30 10.45
CA THR A 114 39.98 -7.40 10.78
C THR A 114 39.75 -8.57 9.82
N GLU A 115 40.77 -9.42 9.60
CA GLU A 115 40.62 -10.61 8.75
C GLU A 115 39.56 -11.59 9.27
N GLU A 116 39.27 -11.59 10.58
CA GLU A 116 38.18 -12.36 11.17
C GLU A 116 36.80 -11.81 10.75
N GLU A 117 36.62 -10.48 10.81
CA GLU A 117 35.37 -9.82 10.40
C GLU A 117 35.14 -9.90 8.88
N LYS A 118 36.18 -9.78 8.06
CA LYS A 118 36.07 -9.97 6.60
C LYS A 118 35.60 -11.37 6.22
N ASN A 119 35.88 -12.36 7.06
CA ASN A 119 35.49 -13.75 6.85
C ASN A 119 34.22 -14.15 7.61
N ASP A 120 33.60 -13.23 8.36
CA ASP A 120 32.32 -13.47 9.03
C ASP A 120 31.22 -13.70 7.97
N PRO A 121 30.60 -14.90 7.92
CA PRO A 121 29.63 -15.25 6.88
C PRO A 121 28.39 -14.34 6.89
N TRP A 122 28.02 -13.82 8.06
CA TRP A 122 26.86 -12.97 8.23
C TRP A 122 27.14 -11.55 7.74
N LEU A 123 28.32 -10.99 8.05
CA LEU A 123 28.71 -9.68 7.54
C LEU A 123 28.83 -9.68 5.99
N ARG A 124 29.38 -10.76 5.42
CA ARG A 124 29.46 -10.93 3.96
C ARG A 124 28.08 -11.04 3.32
N TYR A 125 27.15 -11.74 3.95
CA TYR A 125 25.76 -11.83 3.50
C TYR A 125 25.07 -10.47 3.49
N VAL A 126 25.19 -9.70 4.58
CA VAL A 126 24.57 -8.37 4.70
C VAL A 126 25.15 -7.40 3.67
N LEU A 127 26.48 -7.31 3.54
CA LEU A 127 27.12 -6.45 2.54
C LEU A 127 26.76 -6.87 1.10
N GLY A 128 26.60 -8.18 0.87
CA GLY A 128 26.09 -8.73 -0.38
C GLY A 128 24.69 -8.22 -0.70
N MET A 129 23.74 -8.37 0.22
CA MET A 129 22.36 -7.90 0.03
C MET A 129 22.27 -6.38 -0.20
N CYS A 130 23.09 -5.59 0.50
CA CYS A 130 23.11 -4.14 0.32
C CYS A 130 23.58 -3.75 -1.08
N ARG A 131 24.64 -4.40 -1.57
CA ARG A 131 25.19 -4.16 -2.91
C ARG A 131 24.24 -4.65 -4.01
N GLU A 132 23.64 -5.82 -3.80
CA GLU A 132 22.70 -6.42 -4.73
C GLU A 132 21.42 -5.59 -4.81
N GLY A 133 20.81 -5.21 -3.68
CA GLY A 133 19.63 -4.35 -3.64
C GLY A 133 19.79 -3.00 -4.34
N VAL A 134 20.96 -2.36 -4.21
CA VAL A 134 21.26 -1.11 -4.94
C VAL A 134 21.47 -1.37 -6.45
N SER A 135 22.08 -2.50 -6.83
CA SER A 135 22.22 -2.87 -8.26
C SER A 135 20.89 -3.26 -8.93
N LEU A 136 19.89 -3.66 -8.14
CA LEU A 136 18.57 -4.07 -8.60
C LEU A 136 17.59 -2.88 -8.70
N ALA A 137 17.90 -1.72 -8.11
CA ALA A 137 17.05 -0.52 -8.07
C ALA A 137 16.85 0.18 -9.44
N GLY A 138 17.36 -0.39 -10.53
CA GLY A 138 17.21 0.12 -11.90
C GLY A 138 16.79 -0.93 -12.94
N LYS A 139 16.41 -2.15 -12.54
CA LYS A 139 16.02 -3.24 -13.46
C LYS A 139 14.51 -3.48 -13.47
N ASP A 140 13.96 -3.87 -14.62
CA ASP A 140 12.57 -4.29 -14.76
C ASP A 140 12.32 -5.54 -13.88
N MET A 141 11.19 -5.57 -13.15
CA MET A 141 10.76 -6.69 -12.30
C MET A 141 10.80 -8.06 -13.00
N ARG A 142 10.65 -8.11 -14.33
CA ARG A 142 10.77 -9.34 -15.12
C ARG A 142 12.21 -9.80 -15.29
N GLU A 143 13.16 -8.88 -15.37
CA GLU A 143 14.59 -9.20 -15.40
C GLU A 143 15.07 -9.69 -14.03
N LEU A 144 14.48 -9.17 -12.95
CA LEU A 144 14.71 -9.63 -11.58
C LEU A 144 14.23 -11.07 -11.38
N ALA A 145 13.00 -11.38 -11.81
CA ALA A 145 12.47 -12.74 -11.77
C ALA A 145 13.28 -13.71 -12.66
N LEU A 146 13.85 -13.23 -13.78
CA LEU A 146 14.69 -14.03 -14.65
C LEU A 146 16.02 -14.42 -13.96
N LEU A 147 16.64 -13.50 -13.23
CA LEU A 147 17.87 -13.74 -12.47
C LEU A 147 17.66 -14.77 -11.34
N ASP A 148 16.54 -14.68 -10.62
CA ASP A 148 16.19 -15.62 -9.56
C ASP A 148 15.93 -17.03 -10.11
N TYR A 149 15.20 -17.15 -11.22
CA TYR A 149 14.97 -18.44 -11.86
C TYR A 149 16.24 -19.01 -12.51
N GLU A 150 17.13 -18.16 -13.03
CA GLU A 150 18.44 -18.58 -13.54
C GLU A 150 19.30 -19.17 -12.42
N PHE A 151 19.35 -18.49 -11.28
CA PHE A 151 20.10 -18.94 -10.12
C PHE A 151 19.56 -20.29 -9.59
N ALA A 152 18.24 -20.43 -9.49
CA ALA A 152 17.59 -21.69 -9.11
C ALA A 152 17.89 -22.83 -10.12
N ALA A 153 17.91 -22.50 -11.43
CA ALA A 153 18.26 -23.45 -12.49
C ALA A 153 19.72 -23.91 -12.39
N GLN A 154 20.66 -22.99 -12.12
CA GLN A 154 22.09 -23.29 -11.92
C GLN A 154 22.34 -24.15 -10.68
N LYS A 155 21.49 -24.06 -9.65
CA LYS A 155 21.51 -24.93 -8.47
C LYS A 155 20.81 -26.28 -8.69
N GLY A 156 20.34 -26.56 -9.89
CA GLY A 156 19.74 -27.84 -10.26
C GLY A 156 18.31 -28.02 -9.76
N VAL A 157 17.60 -26.94 -9.42
CA VAL A 157 16.18 -27.00 -9.05
C VAL A 157 15.34 -27.15 -10.33
N PRO A 158 14.64 -28.29 -10.55
CA PRO A 158 13.96 -28.55 -11.82
C PRO A 158 12.89 -27.51 -12.17
N GLN A 159 12.17 -27.00 -11.17
CA GLN A 159 11.15 -25.97 -11.33
C GLN A 159 11.76 -24.61 -11.71
N GLY A 160 12.94 -24.28 -11.18
CA GLY A 160 13.68 -23.06 -11.52
C GLY A 160 14.10 -23.04 -12.98
N LYS A 161 14.55 -24.19 -13.51
CA LYS A 161 14.90 -24.31 -14.94
C LYS A 161 13.70 -24.11 -15.87
N ILE A 162 12.55 -24.69 -15.53
CA ILE A 162 11.32 -24.54 -16.33
C ILE A 162 10.81 -23.10 -16.28
N ALA A 163 10.82 -22.49 -15.09
CA ALA A 163 10.42 -21.10 -14.92
C ALA A 163 11.36 -20.14 -15.68
N TYR A 164 12.67 -20.38 -15.65
CA TYR A 164 13.67 -19.62 -16.39
C TYR A 164 13.45 -19.70 -17.91
N GLU A 165 13.31 -20.90 -18.47
CA GLU A 165 13.13 -21.07 -19.92
C GLU A 165 11.80 -20.47 -20.41
N ASN A 166 10.74 -20.55 -19.62
CA ASN A 166 9.45 -19.94 -19.95
C ASN A 166 9.49 -18.40 -19.90
N LEU A 167 10.09 -17.83 -18.87
CA LEU A 167 10.18 -16.38 -18.70
C LEU A 167 11.12 -15.76 -19.73
N LYS A 168 12.25 -16.43 -20.01
CA LYS A 168 13.19 -16.04 -21.08
C LYS A 168 12.48 -15.97 -22.43
N LYS A 169 11.71 -17.00 -22.78
CA LYS A 169 10.95 -17.04 -24.03
C LYS A 169 9.90 -15.91 -24.11
N GLN A 170 9.22 -15.59 -23.01
CA GLN A 170 8.25 -14.48 -22.97
C GLN A 170 8.91 -13.11 -23.16
N ILE A 171 10.14 -12.94 -22.70
CA ILE A 171 10.93 -11.72 -22.89
C ILE A 171 11.39 -11.61 -24.35
N GLU A 172 11.95 -12.70 -24.91
CA GLU A 172 12.39 -12.78 -26.31
C GLU A 172 11.23 -12.59 -27.31
N ASP A 173 10.06 -13.17 -27.04
CA ASP A 173 8.86 -13.03 -27.87
C ASP A 173 8.35 -11.57 -27.86
N LYS A 174 8.50 -10.84 -26.74
CA LYS A 174 8.10 -9.42 -26.61
C LYS A 174 9.04 -8.46 -27.33
N GLU A 175 10.34 -8.73 -27.36
CA GLU A 175 11.32 -7.89 -28.07
C GLU A 175 11.19 -7.99 -29.60
N SER A 176 10.57 -9.06 -30.11
CA SER A 176 10.34 -9.27 -31.55
C SER A 176 9.16 -8.47 -32.14
N THR A 177 8.28 -7.92 -31.30
CA THR A 177 7.12 -7.11 -31.70
C THR A 177 7.25 -5.68 -31.22
N ASN A 178 8.20 -4.95 -31.80
CA ASN A 178 8.44 -3.54 -31.46
C ASN A 178 7.52 -2.61 -32.27
N GLU A 179 6.22 -2.65 -31.96
CA GLU A 179 5.19 -1.66 -32.36
C GLU A 179 4.34 -1.19 -31.14
N SER A 180 4.74 -1.52 -29.91
CA SER A 180 3.82 -1.45 -28.75
C SER A 180 3.79 -0.12 -27.99
N SER A 181 4.67 0.85 -28.23
CA SER A 181 4.63 2.09 -27.43
C SER A 181 3.44 3.00 -27.78
N GLN A 182 2.86 2.87 -28.98
CA GLN A 182 1.69 3.66 -29.40
C GLN A 182 0.36 2.90 -29.20
N GLU A 183 0.39 1.56 -29.17
CA GLU A 183 -0.77 0.72 -28.83
C GLU A 183 -0.99 0.56 -27.31
N ILE A 184 0.06 0.62 -26.47
CA ILE A 184 -0.11 0.59 -25.00
C ILE A 184 -0.90 1.82 -24.50
N SER A 185 -0.76 2.96 -25.17
CA SER A 185 -1.55 4.17 -24.89
C SER A 185 -3.03 4.05 -25.29
N GLN A 186 -3.39 3.13 -26.18
CA GLN A 186 -4.76 2.95 -26.67
C GLN A 186 -5.37 1.59 -26.26
N GLY A 187 -4.60 0.77 -25.53
CA GLY A 187 -4.86 -0.66 -25.33
C GLY A 187 -4.80 -1.14 -23.88
N ILE A 188 -4.93 -0.26 -22.87
CA ILE A 188 -5.44 -0.69 -21.55
C ILE A 188 -6.92 -1.00 -21.74
N LYS A 189 -7.18 -2.18 -22.32
CA LYS A 189 -8.51 -2.74 -22.48
C LYS A 189 -9.14 -2.74 -21.09
N ARG A 190 -10.20 -1.95 -20.91
CA ARG A 190 -11.08 -1.95 -19.73
C ARG A 190 -11.23 -3.41 -19.30
N ILE A 191 -10.62 -3.80 -18.18
CA ILE A 191 -11.05 -5.03 -17.53
C ILE A 191 -12.48 -4.69 -17.16
N SER A 192 -13.45 -5.32 -17.84
CA SER A 192 -14.83 -5.09 -17.46
C SER A 192 -14.93 -5.48 -15.99
N ILE A 193 -15.53 -4.65 -15.15
CA ILE A 193 -15.88 -4.98 -13.76
C ILE A 193 -16.53 -6.38 -13.70
N GLU A 194 -17.33 -6.71 -14.72
CA GLU A 194 -17.97 -8.02 -14.93
C GLU A 194 -16.98 -9.17 -15.17
N ALA A 195 -15.78 -8.89 -15.69
CA ALA A 195 -14.75 -9.90 -15.96
C ALA A 195 -14.10 -10.39 -14.67
N ILE A 196 -13.81 -9.50 -13.70
CA ILE A 196 -13.24 -9.90 -12.40
C ILE A 196 -14.25 -10.77 -11.65
N ASP A 197 -15.52 -10.35 -11.60
CA ASP A 197 -16.59 -11.12 -10.98
C ASP A 197 -16.78 -12.50 -11.65
N LYS A 198 -16.72 -12.57 -12.98
CA LYS A 198 -16.84 -13.83 -13.71
C LYS A 198 -15.65 -14.76 -13.50
N GLU A 199 -14.44 -14.21 -13.43
CA GLU A 199 -13.23 -14.99 -13.12
C GLU A 199 -13.29 -15.56 -11.70
N LEU A 200 -13.78 -14.78 -10.73
CA LEU A 200 -14.04 -15.24 -9.37
C LEU A 200 -15.06 -16.40 -9.37
N GLU A 201 -16.18 -16.24 -10.06
CA GLU A 201 -17.23 -17.27 -10.16
C GLU A 201 -16.67 -18.58 -10.75
N ILE A 202 -15.87 -18.49 -11.83
CA ILE A 202 -15.21 -19.65 -12.43
C ILE A 202 -14.26 -20.30 -11.44
N CYS A 203 -13.44 -19.51 -10.73
CA CYS A 203 -12.48 -20.00 -9.76
C CYS A 203 -13.18 -20.75 -8.61
N MET A 204 -14.22 -20.16 -8.00
CA MET A 204 -14.97 -20.77 -6.90
C MET A 204 -15.67 -22.07 -7.32
N ASN A 205 -16.19 -22.12 -8.55
CA ASN A 205 -16.79 -23.35 -9.11
C ASN A 205 -15.76 -24.48 -9.28
N GLN A 206 -14.50 -24.15 -9.54
CA GLN A 206 -13.40 -25.12 -9.65
C GLN A 206 -12.81 -25.50 -8.28
N ASN A 207 -12.92 -24.63 -7.28
CA ASN A 207 -12.30 -24.75 -5.97
C ASN A 207 -13.34 -24.65 -4.84
N GLN A 208 -14.14 -25.70 -4.69
CA GLN A 208 -15.33 -25.72 -3.82
C GLN A 208 -15.05 -25.96 -2.33
N ASP A 209 -13.81 -26.29 -1.94
CA ASP A 209 -13.44 -26.35 -0.53
C ASP A 209 -13.18 -24.94 0.03
N THR A 210 -13.25 -24.81 1.35
CA THR A 210 -13.13 -23.51 2.03
C THR A 210 -11.82 -22.79 1.69
N GLN A 211 -10.70 -23.50 1.67
CA GLN A 211 -9.40 -22.89 1.42
C GLN A 211 -9.28 -22.43 -0.03
N GLY A 212 -9.76 -23.25 -0.96
CA GLY A 212 -9.82 -22.93 -2.38
C GLY A 212 -10.71 -21.72 -2.65
N THR A 213 -11.89 -21.65 -2.02
CA THR A 213 -12.80 -20.51 -2.14
C THR A 213 -12.18 -19.22 -1.61
N ILE A 214 -11.54 -19.26 -0.42
CA ILE A 214 -10.83 -18.10 0.14
C ILE A 214 -9.69 -17.66 -0.78
N SER A 215 -8.93 -18.60 -1.35
CA SER A 215 -7.87 -18.28 -2.32
C SER A 215 -8.43 -17.54 -3.55
N CYS A 216 -9.54 -18.02 -4.11
CA CYS A 216 -10.20 -17.36 -5.23
C CYS A 216 -10.65 -15.93 -4.89
N ILE A 217 -11.20 -15.72 -3.69
CA ILE A 217 -11.63 -14.39 -3.25
C ILE A 217 -10.43 -13.47 -3.06
N ASN A 218 -9.33 -13.95 -2.47
CA ASN A 218 -8.11 -13.16 -2.30
C ASN A 218 -7.48 -12.76 -3.64
N GLU A 219 -7.46 -13.67 -4.62
CA GLU A 219 -7.04 -13.32 -5.99
C GLU A 219 -7.95 -12.25 -6.61
N ALA A 220 -9.26 -12.28 -6.31
CA ALA A 220 -10.18 -11.24 -6.75
C ALA A 220 -9.93 -9.90 -6.03
N ILE A 221 -9.59 -9.90 -4.73
CA ILE A 221 -9.18 -8.70 -3.98
C ILE A 221 -8.00 -8.03 -4.68
N GLU A 222 -6.95 -8.78 -5.01
CA GLU A 222 -5.77 -8.25 -5.70
C GLU A 222 -6.14 -7.62 -7.05
N LYS A 223 -7.01 -8.27 -7.82
CA LYS A 223 -7.51 -7.74 -9.10
C LYS A 223 -8.35 -6.48 -8.90
N TRP A 224 -9.18 -6.42 -7.85
CA TRP A 224 -9.96 -5.23 -7.53
C TRP A 224 -9.06 -4.08 -7.09
N ASP A 225 -8.01 -4.31 -6.32
CA ASP A 225 -7.04 -3.27 -5.94
C ASP A 225 -6.30 -2.73 -7.17
N LEU A 226 -5.86 -3.60 -8.08
CA LEU A 226 -5.28 -3.18 -9.37
C LEU A 226 -6.28 -2.35 -10.19
N GLU A 227 -7.56 -2.72 -10.18
CA GLU A 227 -8.59 -1.97 -10.88
C GLU A 227 -8.84 -0.61 -10.23
N VAL A 228 -8.86 -0.51 -8.89
CA VAL A 228 -8.92 0.76 -8.14
C VAL A 228 -7.79 1.69 -8.59
N MET A 229 -6.55 1.20 -8.64
CA MET A 229 -5.40 1.99 -9.10
C MET A 229 -5.58 2.44 -10.55
N ARG A 230 -5.99 1.52 -11.44
CA ARG A 230 -6.19 1.81 -12.86
C ARG A 230 -7.23 2.91 -13.10
N VAL A 231 -8.39 2.84 -12.43
CA VAL A 231 -9.46 3.84 -12.59
C VAL A 231 -9.10 5.15 -11.90
N TYR A 232 -8.39 5.09 -10.77
CA TYR A 232 -7.85 6.27 -10.10
C TYR A 232 -6.88 7.04 -11.00
N ASP A 233 -5.90 6.36 -11.61
CA ASP A 233 -4.93 6.98 -12.51
C ASP A 233 -5.65 7.63 -13.71
N LEU A 234 -6.65 6.96 -14.26
CA LEU A 234 -7.45 7.51 -15.36
C LEU A 234 -8.21 8.78 -14.95
N LEU A 235 -8.77 8.83 -13.75
CA LEU A 235 -9.39 10.06 -13.23
C LEU A 235 -8.37 11.16 -13.02
N ILE A 236 -7.20 10.84 -12.46
CA ILE A 236 -6.12 11.81 -12.26
C ILE A 236 -5.66 12.39 -13.59
N ASP A 237 -5.52 11.59 -14.63
CA ASP A 237 -5.04 12.06 -15.92
C ASP A 237 -6.06 12.94 -16.65
N THR A 238 -7.35 12.66 -16.48
CA THR A 238 -8.44 13.34 -17.19
C THR A 238 -9.01 14.56 -16.45
N SER A 239 -8.73 14.71 -15.16
CA SER A 239 -9.30 15.75 -14.31
C SER A 239 -8.50 17.07 -14.31
N PRO A 240 -9.13 18.24 -14.03
CA PRO A 240 -8.42 19.48 -13.74
C PRO A 240 -7.74 19.43 -12.36
N GLU A 241 -6.78 20.33 -12.12
CA GLU A 241 -5.88 20.28 -10.95
C GLU A 241 -6.59 20.34 -9.58
N ASP A 242 -7.66 21.12 -9.47
CA ASP A 242 -8.48 21.21 -8.26
C ASP A 242 -9.20 19.90 -7.96
N VAL A 243 -9.77 19.26 -8.98
CA VAL A 243 -10.37 17.92 -8.88
C VAL A 243 -9.33 16.87 -8.53
N LYS A 244 -8.13 16.89 -9.17
CA LYS A 244 -7.02 15.97 -8.84
C LYS A 244 -6.64 16.04 -7.38
N LYS A 245 -6.52 17.25 -6.83
CA LYS A 245 -6.20 17.45 -5.42
C LYS A 245 -7.27 16.87 -4.50
N ALA A 246 -8.55 17.15 -4.78
CA ALA A 246 -9.64 16.62 -3.97
C ALA A 246 -9.74 15.08 -4.06
N LEU A 247 -9.51 14.51 -5.25
CA LEU A 247 -9.48 13.06 -5.46
C LEU A 247 -8.32 12.39 -4.71
N LYS A 248 -7.13 12.99 -4.70
CA LYS A 248 -5.97 12.51 -3.91
C LYS A 248 -6.30 12.44 -2.42
N ASP A 249 -6.81 13.55 -1.86
CA ASP A 249 -7.24 13.61 -0.47
C ASP A 249 -8.28 12.52 -0.14
N ALA A 250 -9.26 12.32 -1.02
CA ALA A 250 -10.29 11.29 -0.86
C ALA A 250 -9.70 9.87 -0.92
N GLN A 251 -8.82 9.60 -1.87
CA GLN A 251 -8.17 8.30 -2.04
C GLN A 251 -7.28 7.93 -0.84
N GLU A 252 -6.44 8.86 -0.36
CA GLU A 252 -5.61 8.64 0.83
C GLU A 252 -6.47 8.32 2.06
N SER A 253 -7.59 9.03 2.23
CA SER A 253 -8.52 8.78 3.33
C SER A 253 -9.27 7.45 3.18
N TRP A 254 -9.57 7.01 1.95
CA TRP A 254 -10.19 5.73 1.66
C TRP A 254 -9.27 4.56 2.05
N GLU A 255 -7.97 4.66 1.77
CA GLU A 255 -6.99 3.63 2.16
C GLU A 255 -6.92 3.48 3.68
N ILE A 256 -6.89 4.61 4.41
CA ILE A 256 -6.94 4.60 5.88
C ILE A 256 -8.25 3.95 6.37
N TYR A 257 -9.38 4.28 5.75
CA TYR A 257 -10.67 3.67 6.07
C TYR A 257 -10.65 2.15 5.82
N ARG A 258 -10.16 1.69 4.66
CA ARG A 258 -10.06 0.27 4.30
C ARG A 258 -9.31 -0.51 5.36
N GLU A 259 -8.13 -0.04 5.77
CA GLU A 259 -7.33 -0.70 6.80
C GLU A 259 -8.04 -0.80 8.16
N LYS A 260 -8.75 0.27 8.57
CA LYS A 260 -9.53 0.24 9.82
C LYS A 260 -10.75 -0.68 9.69
N GLN A 261 -11.36 -0.73 8.53
CA GLN A 261 -12.52 -1.58 8.26
C GLN A 261 -12.11 -3.06 8.23
N TYR A 262 -11.01 -3.43 7.57
CA TYR A 262 -10.44 -4.78 7.63
C TYR A 262 -10.12 -5.18 9.07
N SER A 263 -9.56 -4.26 9.87
CA SER A 263 -9.26 -4.55 11.28
C SER A 263 -10.49 -4.89 12.12
N ILE A 264 -11.64 -4.24 11.89
CA ILE A 264 -12.87 -4.58 12.62
C ILE A 264 -13.57 -5.82 12.03
N LEU A 265 -13.57 -6.01 10.71
CA LEU A 265 -14.10 -7.22 10.06
C LEU A 265 -13.36 -8.47 10.56
N GLY A 266 -12.04 -8.41 10.64
CA GLY A 266 -11.23 -9.50 11.19
C GLY A 266 -11.61 -9.86 12.63
N GLU A 267 -11.97 -8.89 13.47
CA GLU A 267 -12.45 -9.18 14.83
C GLU A 267 -13.85 -9.78 14.83
N VAL A 268 -14.77 -9.24 14.01
CA VAL A 268 -16.14 -9.77 13.87
C VAL A 268 -16.09 -11.24 13.50
N TYR A 269 -15.44 -11.57 12.38
CA TYR A 269 -15.47 -12.92 11.85
C TYR A 269 -14.58 -13.89 12.64
N PHE A 270 -13.54 -13.39 13.34
CA PHE A 270 -12.81 -14.20 14.31
C PHE A 270 -13.70 -14.62 15.49
N ASP A 271 -14.47 -13.69 16.07
CA ASP A 271 -15.37 -14.02 17.18
C ASP A 271 -16.48 -14.97 16.72
N ILE A 272 -17.06 -14.76 15.53
CA ILE A 272 -18.06 -15.67 14.96
C ILE A 272 -17.45 -17.05 14.69
N TYR A 273 -16.25 -17.11 14.11
CA TYR A 273 -15.57 -18.38 13.84
C TYR A 273 -15.38 -19.22 15.12
N ASN A 274 -15.10 -18.56 16.25
CA ASN A 274 -14.89 -19.21 17.54
C ASN A 274 -16.17 -19.42 18.36
N SER A 275 -17.34 -19.01 17.86
CA SER A 275 -18.62 -19.24 18.52
C SER A 275 -19.08 -20.69 18.36
N LEU A 276 -20.15 -21.07 19.08
CA LEU A 276 -20.62 -22.46 19.17
C LEU A 276 -21.16 -22.97 17.82
N ASP A 277 -21.82 -22.09 17.06
CA ASP A 277 -22.32 -22.32 15.69
C ASP A 277 -21.40 -21.72 14.62
N GLY A 278 -20.15 -21.45 14.99
CA GLY A 278 -19.10 -20.93 14.12
C GLY A 278 -18.51 -21.96 13.14
N GLY A 279 -17.29 -21.70 12.69
CA GLY A 279 -16.54 -22.58 11.79
C GLY A 279 -16.08 -21.94 10.49
N THR A 280 -15.44 -22.74 9.63
CA THR A 280 -14.68 -22.24 8.47
C THR A 280 -15.50 -21.49 7.42
N MET A 281 -16.82 -21.68 7.37
CA MET A 281 -17.71 -20.91 6.49
C MET A 281 -17.61 -19.39 6.74
N TRP A 282 -17.39 -18.99 7.99
CA TRP A 282 -17.26 -17.57 8.36
C TRP A 282 -15.95 -16.95 7.88
N LEU A 283 -14.93 -17.75 7.58
CA LEU A 283 -13.70 -17.28 6.93
C LEU A 283 -13.95 -16.92 5.45
N ILE A 284 -14.89 -17.61 4.80
CA ILE A 284 -15.36 -17.24 3.45
C ILE A 284 -16.13 -15.92 3.52
N ALA A 285 -17.07 -15.81 4.47
CA ALA A 285 -17.84 -14.58 4.67
C ALA A 285 -16.95 -13.36 4.97
N GLN A 286 -15.89 -13.56 5.77
CA GLN A 286 -14.87 -12.53 5.99
C GLN A 286 -14.21 -12.09 4.68
N ALA A 287 -13.68 -13.03 3.90
CA ALA A 287 -12.99 -12.72 2.65
C ALA A 287 -13.92 -12.00 1.66
N GLU A 288 -15.19 -12.43 1.55
CA GLU A 288 -16.19 -11.75 0.71
C GLU A 288 -16.48 -10.31 1.19
N SER A 289 -16.61 -10.11 2.51
CA SER A 289 -16.83 -8.80 3.11
C SER A 289 -15.64 -7.86 2.91
N GLU A 290 -14.42 -8.37 2.99
CA GLU A 290 -13.20 -7.61 2.68
C GLU A 290 -13.16 -7.25 1.19
N MET A 291 -13.43 -8.20 0.28
CA MET A 291 -13.44 -7.97 -1.17
C MET A 291 -14.44 -6.92 -1.64
N LYS A 292 -15.60 -6.81 -0.98
CA LYS A 292 -16.60 -5.79 -1.32
C LYS A 292 -16.04 -4.36 -1.22
N ILE A 293 -15.03 -4.12 -0.39
CA ILE A 293 -14.46 -2.77 -0.17
C ILE A 293 -13.72 -2.24 -1.42
N PRO A 294 -12.65 -2.90 -1.93
CA PRO A 294 -11.97 -2.46 -3.15
C PRO A 294 -12.86 -2.60 -4.39
N ARG A 295 -13.73 -3.62 -4.44
CA ARG A 295 -14.72 -3.75 -5.53
C ARG A 295 -15.62 -2.53 -5.64
N GLN A 296 -16.21 -2.09 -4.53
CA GLN A 296 -17.09 -0.92 -4.53
C GLN A 296 -16.33 0.36 -4.88
N ARG A 297 -15.09 0.51 -4.42
CA ARG A 297 -14.26 1.67 -4.76
C ARG A 297 -13.96 1.74 -6.26
N ALA A 298 -13.56 0.62 -6.87
CA ALA A 298 -13.30 0.55 -8.31
C ALA A 298 -14.53 0.94 -9.12
N ILE A 299 -15.70 0.41 -8.76
CA ILE A 299 -16.98 0.72 -9.40
C ILE A 299 -17.31 2.22 -9.27
N ASN A 300 -17.18 2.79 -8.08
CA ASN A 300 -17.47 4.22 -7.84
C ASN A 300 -16.57 5.13 -8.67
N LEU A 301 -15.27 4.86 -8.70
CA LEU A 301 -14.32 5.62 -9.49
C LEU A 301 -14.58 5.47 -11.00
N ASP A 302 -14.90 4.26 -11.49
CA ASP A 302 -15.27 4.05 -12.88
C ASP A 302 -16.54 4.82 -13.28
N TYR A 303 -17.52 4.97 -12.38
CA TYR A 303 -18.68 5.83 -12.64
C TYR A 303 -18.27 7.28 -12.90
N PHE A 304 -17.38 7.86 -12.09
CA PHE A 304 -16.89 9.22 -12.32
C PHE A 304 -16.12 9.35 -13.64
N VAL A 305 -15.33 8.32 -14.02
CA VAL A 305 -14.66 8.28 -15.34
C VAL A 305 -15.70 8.36 -16.45
N ASN A 306 -16.74 7.51 -16.38
CA ASN A 306 -17.79 7.47 -17.39
C ASN A 306 -18.54 8.82 -17.47
N GLU A 307 -18.83 9.46 -16.34
CA GLU A 307 -19.49 10.77 -16.29
C GLU A 307 -18.65 11.89 -16.92
N ILE A 308 -17.34 11.92 -16.64
CA ILE A 308 -16.42 12.87 -17.28
C ILE A 308 -16.41 12.66 -18.81
N GLN A 309 -16.34 11.40 -19.26
CA GLN A 309 -16.29 11.05 -20.69
C GLN A 309 -17.58 11.38 -21.44
N LEU A 310 -18.74 11.20 -20.80
CA LEU A 310 -20.06 11.47 -21.39
C LEU A 310 -20.45 12.95 -21.35
N GLY A 311 -19.61 13.81 -20.76
CA GLY A 311 -19.92 15.20 -20.50
C GLY A 311 -20.77 15.31 -19.24
N MET A 312 -20.09 15.56 -18.11
CA MET A 312 -20.59 15.52 -16.73
C MET A 312 -22.08 15.87 -16.61
N PRO A 313 -22.86 15.07 -15.86
CA PRO A 313 -24.28 15.33 -15.70
C PRO A 313 -24.53 16.70 -15.05
N SER A 314 -25.61 17.35 -15.49
CA SER A 314 -26.16 18.48 -14.76
C SER A 314 -27.05 17.94 -13.65
N PHE A 315 -26.86 18.45 -12.42
CA PHE A 315 -27.77 18.21 -11.30
C PHE A 315 -28.68 19.44 -11.13
N PRO A 316 -29.85 19.49 -11.81
CA PRO A 316 -30.80 20.58 -11.68
C PRO A 316 -31.59 20.51 -10.37
N GLU A 317 -31.48 19.41 -9.63
CA GLU A 317 -32.23 19.17 -8.41
C GLU A 317 -31.83 20.15 -7.31
N PHE A 318 -32.84 20.61 -6.57
CA PHE A 318 -32.65 21.44 -5.40
C PHE A 318 -32.50 20.54 -4.17
N TYR A 319 -31.33 20.60 -3.54
CA TYR A 319 -31.08 19.88 -2.30
C TYR A 319 -31.41 20.78 -1.10
N PRO A 320 -32.01 20.25 -0.02
CA PRO A 320 -32.28 21.03 1.18
C PRO A 320 -30.97 21.60 1.76
N GLU A 321 -30.86 22.92 1.89
CA GLU A 321 -29.68 23.59 2.47
C GLU A 321 -29.47 23.26 3.96
N LYS A 322 -30.50 22.76 4.63
CA LYS A 322 -30.46 22.41 6.05
C LYS A 322 -30.58 20.91 6.21
N GLU A 323 -29.88 20.41 7.21
CA GLU A 323 -29.99 19.04 7.67
C GLU A 323 -31.46 18.69 7.95
N THR A 324 -31.92 17.60 7.34
CA THR A 324 -33.26 17.04 7.56
C THR A 324 -33.18 15.88 8.56
N GLU A 325 -34.34 15.40 9.02
CA GLU A 325 -34.42 14.21 9.88
C GLU A 325 -33.71 13.00 9.24
N ASP A 326 -33.90 12.78 7.93
CA ASP A 326 -33.20 11.75 7.17
C ASP A 326 -31.67 11.84 7.25
N HIS A 327 -31.11 13.05 7.19
CA HIS A 327 -29.67 13.26 7.30
C HIS A 327 -29.16 12.86 8.69
N GLN A 328 -29.88 13.30 9.73
CA GLN A 328 -29.55 12.99 11.12
C GLN A 328 -29.66 11.48 11.39
N THR A 329 -30.73 10.85 10.92
CA THR A 329 -30.95 9.40 11.05
C THR A 329 -29.84 8.62 10.36
N ALA A 330 -29.42 9.00 9.15
CA ALA A 330 -28.32 8.33 8.45
C ALA A 330 -26.98 8.50 9.19
N ASN A 331 -26.67 9.70 9.69
CA ASN A 331 -25.43 9.94 10.42
C ASN A 331 -25.39 9.19 11.77
N LEU A 332 -26.50 9.23 12.52
CA LEU A 332 -26.65 8.48 13.76
C LEU A 332 -26.62 6.96 13.53
N GLY A 333 -27.22 6.47 12.45
CA GLY A 333 -27.24 5.05 12.11
C GLY A 333 -25.84 4.47 11.94
N VAL A 334 -24.98 5.14 11.17
CA VAL A 334 -23.57 4.71 11.01
C VAL A 334 -22.86 4.64 12.36
N LYS A 335 -22.97 5.69 13.18
CA LYS A 335 -22.34 5.73 14.50
C LYS A 335 -22.87 4.62 15.41
N ASN A 336 -24.19 4.48 15.49
CA ASN A 336 -24.83 3.52 16.38
C ASN A 336 -24.44 2.08 16.01
N ASN A 337 -24.40 1.75 14.71
CA ASN A 337 -24.03 0.41 14.26
C ASN A 337 -22.57 0.07 14.59
N TYR A 338 -21.61 0.98 14.35
CA TYR A 338 -20.23 0.75 14.79
C TYR A 338 -20.13 0.58 16.31
N PHE A 339 -20.83 1.41 17.08
CA PHE A 339 -20.80 1.32 18.54
C PHE A 339 -21.44 0.01 19.05
N ALA A 340 -22.51 -0.46 18.42
CA ALA A 340 -23.14 -1.74 18.73
C ALA A 340 -22.18 -2.90 18.45
N ILE A 341 -21.56 -2.93 17.27
CA ILE A 341 -20.53 -3.91 16.89
C ILE A 341 -19.37 -3.88 17.90
N GLY A 342 -18.82 -2.71 18.18
CA GLY A 342 -17.70 -2.56 19.12
C GLY A 342 -18.04 -2.97 20.56
N LYS A 343 -19.29 -2.77 20.99
CA LYS A 343 -19.78 -3.19 22.31
C LYS A 343 -19.96 -4.71 22.37
N ALA A 344 -20.54 -5.32 21.34
CA ALA A 344 -20.74 -6.77 21.25
C ALA A 344 -19.41 -7.55 21.27
N LEU A 345 -18.39 -7.06 20.57
CA LEU A 345 -17.06 -7.68 20.51
C LEU A 345 -16.15 -7.33 21.71
N ASN A 346 -16.57 -6.40 22.57
CA ASN A 346 -15.68 -5.75 23.54
C ASN A 346 -14.42 -5.12 22.87
N LYS A 347 -14.59 -4.55 21.67
CA LYS A 347 -13.56 -3.89 20.84
C LYS A 347 -13.92 -2.44 20.51
N LYS A 348 -14.43 -1.71 21.50
CA LYS A 348 -14.92 -0.32 21.32
C LYS A 348 -13.91 0.59 20.62
N GLU A 349 -12.62 0.52 20.98
CA GLU A 349 -11.58 1.37 20.38
C GLU A 349 -11.39 1.12 18.89
N LYS A 350 -11.43 -0.15 18.45
CA LYS A 350 -11.34 -0.50 17.02
C LYS A 350 -12.55 -0.02 16.24
N ALA A 351 -13.74 -0.20 16.81
CA ALA A 351 -14.97 0.27 16.18
C ALA A 351 -15.03 1.79 16.07
N VAL A 352 -14.57 2.52 17.09
CA VAL A 352 -14.44 3.99 17.04
C VAL A 352 -13.43 4.40 15.97
N ALA A 353 -12.28 3.73 15.87
CA ALA A 353 -11.28 4.04 14.85
C ALA A 353 -11.80 3.79 13.42
N ALA A 354 -12.56 2.72 13.20
CA ALA A 354 -13.20 2.44 11.90
C ALA A 354 -14.28 3.47 11.57
N TYR A 355 -15.13 3.83 12.54
CA TYR A 355 -16.13 4.89 12.39
C TYR A 355 -15.50 6.24 12.03
N GLU A 356 -14.47 6.66 12.75
CA GLU A 356 -13.79 7.93 12.51
C GLU A 356 -13.10 7.95 11.14
N ALA A 357 -12.42 6.87 10.77
CA ALA A 357 -11.79 6.76 9.45
C ALA A 357 -12.83 6.81 8.31
N TYR A 358 -13.98 6.14 8.48
CA TYR A 358 -15.09 6.22 7.52
C TYR A 358 -15.64 7.65 7.41
N CYS A 359 -15.84 8.37 8.53
CA CYS A 359 -16.35 9.74 8.50
C CYS A 359 -15.40 10.68 7.74
N ILE A 360 -14.09 10.54 7.98
CA ILE A 360 -13.07 11.32 7.28
C ILE A 360 -13.11 11.00 5.78
N PHE A 361 -13.13 9.72 5.41
CA PHE A 361 -13.24 9.32 4.01
C PHE A 361 -14.50 9.87 3.35
N ARG A 362 -15.67 9.67 3.95
CA ARG A 362 -16.95 10.19 3.46
C ARG A 362 -16.89 11.69 3.20
N ASP A 363 -16.39 12.47 4.17
CA ASP A 363 -16.37 13.93 4.04
C ASP A 363 -15.41 14.38 2.92
N LYS A 364 -14.28 13.67 2.74
CA LYS A 364 -13.35 13.91 1.64
C LYS A 364 -13.90 13.50 0.28
N GLU A 365 -14.60 12.37 0.20
CA GLU A 365 -15.26 11.89 -1.01
C GLU A 365 -16.36 12.86 -1.46
N VAL A 366 -17.21 13.30 -0.53
CA VAL A 366 -18.27 14.29 -0.84
C VAL A 366 -17.67 15.62 -1.26
N PHE A 367 -16.57 16.05 -0.65
CA PHE A 367 -15.85 17.24 -1.09
C PHE A 367 -15.29 17.06 -2.50
N PHE A 368 -14.69 15.91 -2.82
CA PHE A 368 -14.26 15.57 -4.18
C PHE A 368 -15.42 15.67 -5.17
N MET A 369 -16.57 15.06 -4.87
CA MET A 369 -17.77 15.16 -5.71
C MET A 369 -18.20 16.63 -5.88
N ALA A 370 -18.18 17.43 -4.80
CA ALA A 370 -18.55 18.83 -4.87
C ALA A 370 -17.58 19.65 -5.73
N VAL A 371 -16.28 19.33 -5.73
CA VAL A 371 -15.30 19.96 -6.64
C VAL A 371 -15.54 19.51 -8.09
N LEU A 372 -15.68 18.20 -8.31
CA LEU A 372 -15.94 17.61 -9.63
C LEU A 372 -17.16 18.24 -10.32
N TYR A 373 -18.24 18.46 -9.58
CA TYR A 373 -19.48 19.01 -10.10
C TYR A 373 -19.62 20.53 -9.99
N GLY A 374 -18.60 21.25 -9.52
CA GLY A 374 -18.66 22.70 -9.33
C GLY A 374 -19.69 23.14 -8.27
N LYS A 375 -19.93 22.28 -7.27
CA LYS A 375 -20.92 22.41 -6.20
C LYS A 375 -20.31 22.70 -4.82
N THR A 376 -19.06 23.18 -4.75
CA THR A 376 -18.35 23.45 -3.48
C THR A 376 -19.02 24.47 -2.55
N LYS A 377 -19.99 25.25 -3.05
CA LYS A 377 -20.78 26.22 -2.26
C LYS A 377 -22.24 25.79 -2.04
N ASP A 378 -22.61 24.60 -2.52
CA ASP A 378 -23.96 24.04 -2.41
C ASP A 378 -24.02 23.14 -1.17
N GLU A 379 -24.36 23.73 -0.03
CA GLU A 379 -24.43 23.00 1.25
C GLU A 379 -25.43 21.84 1.19
N GLY A 380 -26.53 22.01 0.45
CA GLY A 380 -27.52 20.95 0.24
C GLY A 380 -26.93 19.77 -0.53
N PHE A 381 -26.14 20.02 -1.59
CA PHE A 381 -25.44 18.96 -2.32
C PHE A 381 -24.52 18.16 -1.40
N ILE A 382 -23.74 18.85 -0.55
CA ILE A 382 -22.81 18.20 0.38
C ILE A 382 -23.59 17.34 1.39
N LEU A 383 -24.61 17.90 2.04
CA LEU A 383 -25.43 17.19 3.01
C LEU A 383 -26.10 15.95 2.39
N HIS A 384 -26.69 16.11 1.20
CA HIS A 384 -27.37 15.02 0.51
C HIS A 384 -26.42 13.86 0.20
N ASN A 385 -25.23 14.14 -0.37
CA ASN A 385 -24.27 13.10 -0.70
C ASN A 385 -23.69 12.43 0.57
N CYS A 386 -23.48 13.17 1.65
CA CYS A 386 -23.14 12.57 2.95
C CYS A 386 -24.22 11.59 3.42
N MET A 387 -25.50 11.95 3.30
CA MET A 387 -26.61 11.05 3.65
C MET A 387 -26.65 9.81 2.76
N VAL A 388 -26.48 9.95 1.44
CA VAL A 388 -26.47 8.80 0.50
C VAL A 388 -25.36 7.83 0.87
N LEU A 389 -24.12 8.31 1.06
CA LEU A 389 -23.01 7.46 1.46
C LEU A 389 -23.24 6.80 2.83
N ASN A 390 -23.80 7.52 3.81
CA ASN A 390 -24.15 6.96 5.11
C ASN A 390 -25.22 5.86 4.98
N LYS A 391 -26.26 6.05 4.16
CA LYS A 391 -27.32 5.05 3.93
C LYS A 391 -26.76 3.76 3.33
N ASP A 392 -25.83 3.86 2.38
CA ASP A 392 -25.21 2.67 1.81
C ASP A 392 -24.26 1.98 2.79
N HIS A 393 -23.52 2.76 3.59
CA HIS A 393 -22.66 2.21 4.63
C HIS A 393 -23.43 1.53 5.77
N ILE A 394 -24.61 2.06 6.13
CA ILE A 394 -25.52 1.42 7.08
C ILE A 394 -25.89 0.00 6.60
N LYS A 395 -26.23 -0.18 5.32
CA LYS A 395 -26.57 -1.52 4.78
C LYS A 395 -25.41 -2.50 4.93
N MET A 396 -24.17 -2.04 4.71
CA MET A 396 -22.98 -2.86 4.93
C MET A 396 -22.86 -3.26 6.41
N LEU A 397 -23.02 -2.31 7.33
CA LEU A 397 -22.95 -2.57 8.76
C LEU A 397 -24.10 -3.47 9.26
N GLU A 398 -25.31 -3.30 8.73
CA GLU A 398 -26.46 -4.17 9.01
C GLU A 398 -26.22 -5.60 8.52
N GLY A 399 -25.56 -5.79 7.37
CA GLY A 399 -25.11 -7.10 6.91
C GLY A 399 -24.15 -7.76 7.89
N ILE A 400 -23.14 -7.02 8.36
CA ILE A 400 -22.19 -7.50 9.38
C ILE A 400 -22.91 -7.86 10.68
N MET A 401 -23.87 -7.04 11.12
CA MET A 401 -24.67 -7.31 12.31
C MET A 401 -25.54 -8.57 12.13
N SER A 402 -26.13 -8.77 10.95
CA SER A 402 -26.88 -9.99 10.65
C SER A 402 -26.00 -11.24 10.69
N ASP A 403 -24.76 -11.15 10.20
CA ASP A 403 -23.76 -12.21 10.29
C ASP A 403 -23.41 -12.51 11.76
N MET A 404 -23.23 -11.48 12.59
CA MET A 404 -22.99 -11.61 14.03
C MET A 404 -24.14 -12.33 14.74
N GLU A 405 -25.40 -11.97 14.44
CA GLU A 405 -26.59 -12.62 15.00
C GLU A 405 -26.68 -14.10 14.59
N GLN A 406 -26.40 -14.42 13.32
CA GLN A 406 -26.34 -15.79 12.82
C GLN A 406 -25.19 -16.58 13.47
N GLY A 407 -24.09 -15.91 13.81
CA GLY A 407 -22.98 -16.43 14.59
C GLY A 407 -23.23 -16.54 16.09
N GLU A 408 -24.47 -16.34 16.56
CA GLU A 408 -24.88 -16.28 17.97
C GLU A 408 -24.15 -15.21 18.82
N ILE A 409 -23.60 -14.17 18.20
CA ILE A 409 -23.06 -13.02 18.92
C ILE A 409 -24.21 -12.07 19.28
N ILE A 410 -24.42 -11.88 20.58
CA ILE A 410 -25.48 -11.01 21.10
C ILE A 410 -25.11 -9.55 20.83
N ILE A 411 -25.86 -8.92 19.93
CA ILE A 411 -25.82 -7.47 19.73
C ILE A 411 -26.70 -6.83 20.82
N PRO A 412 -26.12 -6.02 21.70
CA PRO A 412 -26.90 -5.38 22.75
C PRO A 412 -27.69 -4.20 22.17
N ASP A 413 -28.95 -4.10 22.57
CA ASP A 413 -29.85 -2.96 22.30
C ASP A 413 -29.19 -1.59 22.60
#